data_AF-A0A355A5C5-F1
#
_entry.id   AF-A0A355A5C5-F1
#
_cell.length_a   1.000
_cell.length_b   1.000
_cell.length_c   1.000
_cell.angle_alpha   90.00
_cell.angle_beta   90.00
_cell.angle_gamma   90.00
#
_symmetry.space_group_name_H-M   'P 1'
#
loop_
_entity.id
_entity.type
_entity.pdbx_description
1 polymer ?
#
loop_
_entity_poly.entity_id
_entity_poly.type
_entity_poly.pdbx_seq_one_letter_code
_entity_poly.pdbx_strand_id
1 'polypeptide(L)'
;RGKLKLTGSVLVGDLVDYEMILAEQAVIEGICPRSIVLKRPFVSNVTQVALIFAHKNPDFNYQLIDRFLVMLETYNLKTLILFNKSDLIDLERAEENAEPYRRIGYQAICTSTKTHQGKLQFLEKLCFEATVLTGPSGVGKSALINMVAPSFQLKTGAVSEKIGRGRHTT
;
A
#
# COMPACT_ATOMS: atom_id res chain seq x y z
N ARG A 1 -2.74 35.06 6.15
CA ARG A 1 -1.75 34.61 7.16
C ARG A 1 -2.38 33.40 7.88
N GLY A 2 -2.00 32.17 7.55
CA GLY A 2 -2.62 30.97 8.11
C GLY A 2 -2.38 30.85 9.62
N LYS A 3 -3.43 30.49 10.37
CA LYS A 3 -3.40 30.30 11.83
C LYS A 3 -2.58 29.07 12.29
N LEU A 4 -2.06 28.28 11.35
CA LEU A 4 -1.25 27.07 11.57
C LEU A 4 0.17 27.31 12.14
N LYS A 5 0.39 28.41 12.86
CA LYS A 5 1.52 28.48 13.81
C LYS A 5 1.01 27.94 15.13
N LEU A 6 1.12 26.61 15.37
CA LEU A 6 1.31 25.94 16.68
C LEU A 6 0.67 24.54 16.82
N THR A 7 -0.12 24.03 15.87
CA THR A 7 -0.83 22.74 16.03
C THR A 7 -0.31 21.64 15.09
N GLY A 8 0.88 21.12 15.37
CA GLY A 8 1.41 19.88 14.78
C GLY A 8 1.78 19.93 13.28
N SER A 9 2.63 18.99 12.83
CA SER A 9 2.95 18.82 11.41
C SER A 9 1.80 18.12 10.68
N VAL A 10 1.32 18.71 9.58
CA VAL A 10 0.34 18.09 8.65
C VAL A 10 0.95 16.81 8.06
N LEU A 11 0.14 15.75 7.99
CA LEU A 11 0.50 14.47 7.39
C LEU A 11 -0.33 14.17 6.14
N VAL A 12 0.25 13.39 5.23
CA VAL A 12 -0.51 12.81 4.12
C VAL A 12 -1.58 11.89 4.70
N GLY A 13 -2.83 12.10 4.28
CA GLY A 13 -4.00 11.41 4.79
C GLY A 13 -4.77 12.19 5.87
N ASP A 14 -4.26 13.34 6.34
CA ASP A 14 -5.00 14.17 7.29
C ASP A 14 -6.29 14.71 6.65
N LEU A 15 -7.38 14.59 7.40
CA LEU A 15 -8.61 15.32 7.13
C LEU A 15 -8.43 16.73 7.69
N VAL A 16 -8.74 17.75 6.87
CA VAL A 16 -8.46 19.15 7.19
C VAL A 16 -9.65 20.03 6.87
N ASP A 17 -9.85 21.03 7.71
CA ASP A 17 -10.71 22.18 7.39
C ASP A 17 -9.91 23.15 6.53
N TYR A 18 -10.51 23.64 5.45
CA TYR A 18 -9.84 24.55 4.52
C TYR A 18 -10.77 25.64 4.00
N GLU A 19 -10.18 26.80 3.71
CA GLU A 19 -10.86 27.92 3.06
C GLU A 19 -10.22 28.16 1.69
N MET A 20 -11.04 28.27 0.64
CA MET A 20 -10.58 28.58 -0.71
C MET A 20 -10.20 30.06 -0.82
N ILE A 21 -8.99 30.34 -1.30
CA ILE A 21 -8.50 31.71 -1.52
C ILE A 21 -8.52 32.07 -3.01
N LEU A 22 -8.14 31.11 -3.87
CA LEU A 22 -8.19 31.20 -5.33
C LEU A 22 -8.73 29.88 -5.88
N ALA A 23 -9.07 29.83 -7.17
CA ALA A 23 -9.68 28.65 -7.80
C ALA A 23 -8.92 27.33 -7.55
N GLU A 24 -7.59 27.37 -7.44
CA GLU A 24 -6.73 26.19 -7.23
C GLU A 24 -5.89 26.29 -5.94
N GLN A 25 -6.22 27.22 -5.03
CA GLN A 25 -5.46 27.43 -3.80
C GLN A 25 -6.38 27.57 -2.60
N ALA A 26 -6.09 26.79 -1.57
CA ALA A 26 -6.76 26.84 -0.28
C ALA A 26 -5.75 27.03 0.85
N VAL A 27 -6.22 27.56 1.97
CA VAL A 27 -5.47 27.56 3.23
C VAL A 27 -6.11 26.59 4.20
N ILE A 28 -5.28 25.72 4.75
CA ILE A 28 -5.67 24.83 5.83
C ILE A 28 -5.89 25.68 7.10
N GLU A 29 -7.06 25.55 7.69
CA GLU A 29 -7.45 26.25 8.92
C GLU A 29 -7.27 25.38 10.16
N GLY A 30 -7.45 24.06 10.00
CA GLY A 30 -7.38 23.09 11.08
C GLY A 30 -7.10 21.67 10.58
N ILE A 31 -6.65 20.83 11.51
CA ILE A 31 -6.44 19.40 11.27
C ILE A 31 -7.43 18.64 12.16
N CYS A 32 -8.25 17.79 11.54
CA CYS A 32 -9.21 16.96 12.26
C CYS A 32 -8.51 15.87 13.08
N PRO A 33 -9.16 15.30 14.12
CA PRO A 33 -8.61 14.19 14.88
C PRO A 33 -8.24 13.00 13.98
N ARG A 34 -7.02 12.48 14.17
CA ARG A 34 -6.52 11.33 13.40
C ARG A 34 -7.06 10.04 14.00
N SER A 35 -7.56 9.14 13.15
CA SER A 35 -7.96 7.80 13.58
C SER A 35 -6.74 6.89 13.81
N ILE A 36 -5.71 7.02 12.96
CA ILE A 36 -4.45 6.30 13.07
C ILE A 36 -3.29 7.12 12.51
N VAL A 37 -2.07 6.83 13.00
CA VAL A 37 -0.82 7.33 12.44
C VAL A 37 0.15 6.17 12.24
N LEU A 38 0.50 5.89 10.99
CA LEU A 38 1.59 4.99 10.66
C LEU A 38 2.93 5.72 10.80
N LYS A 39 3.92 5.06 11.40
CA LYS A 39 5.28 5.62 11.52
C LYS A 39 6.08 5.46 10.24
N ARG A 40 5.79 4.44 9.43
CA ARG A 40 6.50 4.10 8.18
C ARG A 40 5.55 3.43 7.19
N PRO A 41 5.15 4.10 6.09
CA PRO A 41 5.36 5.52 5.79
C PRO A 41 4.66 6.42 6.82
N PHE A 42 5.07 7.68 6.92
CA PHE A 42 4.50 8.64 7.86
C PHE A 42 3.21 9.24 7.30
N VAL A 43 2.11 8.52 7.52
CA VAL A 43 0.77 8.81 6.97
C VAL A 43 -0.30 8.61 8.03
N SER A 44 -1.42 9.30 7.91
CA SER A 44 -2.55 9.22 8.83
C SER A 44 -3.82 8.70 8.15
N ASN A 45 -4.80 8.29 8.96
CA ASN A 45 -6.15 7.90 8.53
C ASN A 45 -6.20 6.79 7.45
N VAL A 46 -5.16 5.95 7.42
CA VAL A 46 -5.12 4.73 6.61
C VAL A 46 -6.11 3.72 7.18
N THR A 47 -6.84 3.04 6.33
CA THR A 47 -7.84 2.04 6.75
C THR A 47 -7.41 0.61 6.40
N GLN A 48 -6.50 0.46 5.42
CA GLN A 48 -6.03 -0.83 4.94
C GLN A 48 -4.53 -0.82 4.60
N VAL A 49 -3.88 -1.97 4.79
CA VAL A 49 -2.55 -2.24 4.27
C VAL A 49 -2.61 -3.38 3.25
N ALA A 50 -2.10 -3.13 2.05
CA ALA A 50 -1.86 -4.15 1.03
C ALA A 50 -0.40 -4.63 1.12
N LEU A 51 -0.20 -5.80 1.72
CA LEU A 51 1.09 -6.47 1.85
C LEU A 51 1.40 -7.29 0.59
N ILE A 52 2.43 -6.90 -0.13
CA ILE A 52 2.74 -7.48 -1.45
C ILE A 52 4.01 -8.32 -1.39
N PHE A 53 3.89 -9.57 -1.81
CA PHE A 53 5.01 -10.48 -2.05
C PHE A 53 4.94 -11.03 -3.47
N ALA A 54 6.07 -11.44 -4.02
CA ALA A 54 6.09 -12.10 -5.32
C ALA A 54 6.25 -13.61 -5.13
N HIS A 55 5.62 -14.41 -5.99
CA HIS A 55 5.87 -15.85 -6.05
C HIS A 55 7.28 -16.18 -6.54
N LYS A 56 7.86 -15.30 -7.36
CA LYS A 56 9.21 -15.44 -7.91
C LYS A 56 9.79 -14.08 -8.28
N ASN A 57 11.12 -13.95 -8.22
CA ASN A 57 11.86 -12.73 -8.53
C ASN A 57 11.33 -11.48 -7.79
N PRO A 58 11.47 -11.35 -6.46
CA PRO A 58 12.35 -12.11 -5.57
C PRO A 58 11.78 -13.46 -5.11
N ASP A 59 12.64 -14.29 -4.51
CA ASP A 59 12.23 -15.58 -3.96
C ASP A 59 11.15 -15.44 -2.90
N PHE A 60 10.20 -16.37 -2.94
CA PHE A 60 9.10 -16.43 -2.01
C PHE A 60 9.58 -16.84 -0.60
N ASN A 61 9.16 -16.12 0.44
CA ASN A 61 9.62 -16.34 1.81
C ASN A 61 8.48 -16.19 2.82
N TYR A 62 7.98 -17.32 3.34
CA TYR A 62 6.93 -17.37 4.37
C TYR A 62 7.31 -16.60 5.64
N GLN A 63 8.51 -16.83 6.19
CA GLN A 63 8.96 -16.19 7.43
C GLN A 63 8.98 -14.66 7.33
N LEU A 64 9.31 -14.14 6.14
CA LEU A 64 9.30 -12.70 5.92
C LEU A 64 7.87 -12.16 5.91
N ILE A 65 6.93 -12.85 5.27
CA ILE A 65 5.50 -12.47 5.29
C ILE A 65 4.99 -12.45 6.74
N ASP A 66 5.23 -13.52 7.49
CA ASP A 66 4.79 -13.65 8.89
C ASP A 66 5.32 -12.50 9.76
N ARG A 67 6.58 -12.13 9.58
CA ARG A 67 7.19 -10.98 10.28
C ARG A 67 6.49 -9.66 9.95
N PHE A 68 6.10 -9.45 8.69
CA PHE A 68 5.32 -8.28 8.30
C PHE A 68 3.92 -8.33 8.94
N LEU A 69 3.25 -9.48 8.93
CA LEU A 69 1.93 -9.64 9.52
C LEU A 69 1.95 -9.33 11.02
N VAL A 70 2.88 -9.89 11.79
CA VAL A 70 3.03 -9.57 13.23
C VAL A 70 3.21 -8.07 13.44
N MET A 71 3.99 -7.39 12.60
CA MET A 71 4.15 -5.94 12.68
C MET A 71 2.86 -5.19 12.36
N LEU A 72 2.11 -5.62 11.34
CA LEU A 72 0.86 -4.99 10.90
C LEU A 72 -0.28 -5.15 11.91
N GLU A 73 -0.34 -6.29 12.61
CA GLU A 73 -1.31 -6.54 13.68
C GLU A 73 -1.19 -5.52 14.82
N THR A 74 0.00 -4.97 15.08
CA THR A 74 0.18 -3.92 16.10
C THR A 74 -0.54 -2.60 15.79
N TYR A 75 -0.93 -2.40 14.52
CA TYR A 75 -1.66 -1.21 14.08
C TYR A 75 -3.18 -1.42 14.01
N ASN A 76 -3.67 -2.65 14.22
CA ASN A 76 -5.09 -3.01 14.11
C ASN A 76 -5.75 -2.53 12.80
N LEU A 77 -5.01 -2.67 11.68
CA LEU A 77 -5.47 -2.32 10.35
C LEU A 77 -5.90 -3.55 9.56
N LYS A 78 -6.87 -3.36 8.65
CA LYS A 78 -7.23 -4.41 7.69
C LYS A 78 -6.00 -4.75 6.84
N THR A 79 -5.63 -6.02 6.80
CA THR A 79 -4.49 -6.48 6.00
C THR A 79 -4.97 -7.32 4.82
N LEU A 80 -4.65 -6.85 3.61
CA LEU A 80 -4.84 -7.56 2.35
C LEU A 80 -3.47 -8.07 1.88
N ILE A 81 -3.35 -9.36 1.60
CA ILE A 81 -2.12 -9.95 1.09
C ILE A 81 -2.24 -10.15 -0.42
N LEU A 82 -1.27 -9.64 -1.16
CA LEU A 82 -1.17 -9.82 -2.61
C LEU A 82 0.05 -10.68 -2.93
N PHE A 83 -0.21 -11.82 -3.54
CA PHE A 83 0.80 -12.73 -4.06
C PHE A 83 0.99 -12.48 -5.55
N ASN A 84 1.91 -11.58 -5.87
CA ASN A 84 2.12 -11.08 -7.22
C ASN A 84 3.04 -11.98 -8.05
N LYS A 85 3.06 -11.72 -9.37
CA LYS A 85 3.86 -12.45 -10.37
C LYS A 85 3.47 -13.93 -10.47
N SER A 86 2.18 -14.22 -10.32
CA SER A 86 1.64 -15.57 -10.51
C SER A 86 1.87 -16.10 -11.93
N ASP A 87 2.19 -15.24 -12.90
CA ASP A 87 2.60 -15.63 -14.26
C ASP A 87 3.97 -16.31 -14.34
N LEU A 88 4.76 -16.31 -13.25
CA LEU A 88 6.10 -16.92 -13.21
C LEU A 88 6.12 -18.34 -12.63
N ILE A 89 4.98 -18.82 -12.16
CA ILE A 89 4.80 -20.15 -11.58
C ILE A 89 3.47 -20.76 -12.05
N ASP A 90 3.25 -22.03 -11.75
CA ASP A 90 1.97 -22.71 -11.96
C ASP A 90 0.90 -22.24 -10.97
N LEU A 91 -0.36 -22.35 -11.39
CA LEU A 91 -1.51 -21.90 -10.59
C LEU A 91 -1.63 -22.68 -9.28
N GLU A 92 -1.38 -23.99 -9.29
CA GLU A 92 -1.45 -24.84 -8.11
C GLU A 92 -0.46 -24.36 -7.05
N ARG A 93 0.80 -24.14 -7.43
CA ARG A 93 1.81 -23.58 -6.52
C ARG A 93 1.47 -22.17 -6.03
N ALA A 94 0.82 -21.36 -6.86
CA ALA A 94 0.39 -20.03 -6.46
C ALA A 94 -0.66 -20.10 -5.34
N GLU A 95 -1.64 -20.99 -5.49
CA GLU A 95 -2.68 -21.23 -4.50
C GLU A 95 -2.11 -21.88 -3.24
N GLU A 96 -1.18 -22.84 -3.34
CA GLU A 96 -0.46 -23.41 -2.19
C GLU A 96 0.22 -22.35 -1.33
N ASN A 97 0.78 -21.31 -1.95
CA ASN A 97 1.42 -20.21 -1.23
C ASN A 97 0.42 -19.30 -0.51
N ALA A 98 -0.75 -19.08 -1.10
CA ALA A 98 -1.76 -18.14 -0.58
C ALA A 98 -2.70 -18.78 0.45
N GLU A 99 -3.02 -20.06 0.28
CA GLU A 99 -4.04 -20.77 1.05
C GLU A 99 -3.77 -20.82 2.57
N PRO A 100 -2.53 -21.01 3.06
CA PRO A 100 -2.25 -20.93 4.49
C PRO A 100 -2.73 -19.62 5.13
N TYR A 101 -2.59 -18.50 4.43
CA TYR A 101 -2.99 -17.19 4.92
C TYR A 101 -4.50 -16.98 4.89
N ARG A 102 -5.19 -17.56 3.89
CA ARG A 102 -6.66 -17.57 3.85
C ARG A 102 -7.24 -18.36 5.00
N ARG A 103 -6.68 -19.53 5.30
CA ARG A 103 -7.12 -20.40 6.42
C ARG A 103 -7.01 -19.74 7.79
N ILE A 104 -6.03 -18.85 7.98
CA ILE A 104 -5.88 -18.09 9.23
C ILE A 104 -6.65 -16.76 9.22
N GLY A 105 -7.48 -16.51 8.20
CA GLY A 105 -8.44 -15.40 8.17
C GLY A 105 -8.01 -14.16 7.37
N TYR A 106 -6.83 -14.15 6.75
CA TYR A 106 -6.44 -13.03 5.89
C TYR A 106 -7.11 -13.10 4.53
N GLN A 107 -7.39 -11.93 3.96
CA GLN A 107 -7.72 -11.84 2.55
C GLN A 107 -6.42 -11.97 1.73
N ALA A 108 -6.33 -12.99 0.89
CA ALA A 108 -5.17 -13.24 0.04
C ALA A 108 -5.57 -13.41 -1.42
N ILE A 109 -4.95 -12.64 -2.31
CA ILE A 109 -5.21 -12.63 -3.75
C ILE A 109 -3.93 -12.93 -4.51
N CYS A 110 -3.96 -13.92 -5.39
CA CYS A 110 -2.89 -14.14 -6.37
C CYS A 110 -3.07 -13.17 -7.54
N THR A 111 -2.02 -12.42 -7.87
CA THR A 111 -2.07 -11.38 -8.89
C THR A 111 -0.96 -11.52 -9.92
N SER A 112 -1.23 -11.07 -11.15
CA SER A 112 -0.18 -10.83 -12.14
C SER A 112 -0.46 -9.54 -12.88
N THR A 113 0.50 -8.63 -12.84
CA THR A 113 0.44 -7.39 -13.62
C THR A 113 0.61 -7.62 -15.11
N LYS A 114 1.12 -8.80 -15.52
CA LYS A 114 1.33 -9.17 -16.92
C LYS A 114 0.06 -9.75 -17.55
N THR A 115 -0.64 -10.62 -16.81
CA THR A 115 -1.89 -11.26 -17.30
C THR A 115 -3.15 -10.57 -16.80
N HIS A 116 -3.02 -9.55 -15.95
CA HIS A 116 -4.12 -8.89 -15.23
C HIS A 116 -4.91 -9.82 -14.29
N GLN A 117 -4.36 -10.99 -13.94
CA GLN A 117 -4.94 -11.87 -12.93
C GLN A 117 -5.11 -11.12 -11.60
N GLY A 118 -6.27 -11.30 -10.96
CA GLY A 118 -6.59 -10.70 -9.67
C GLY A 118 -6.90 -9.20 -9.71
N LYS A 119 -6.88 -8.55 -10.88
CA LYS A 119 -7.12 -7.10 -11.00
C LYS A 119 -8.48 -6.66 -10.46
N LEU A 120 -9.56 -7.34 -10.86
CA LEU A 120 -10.92 -6.98 -10.43
C LEU A 120 -11.09 -7.17 -8.94
N GLN A 121 -10.65 -8.31 -8.40
CA GLN A 121 -10.66 -8.59 -6.97
C GLN A 121 -9.86 -7.54 -6.19
N PHE A 122 -8.69 -7.13 -6.70
CA PHE A 122 -7.91 -6.09 -6.05
C PHE A 122 -8.64 -4.72 -6.07
N LEU A 123 -9.24 -4.33 -7.20
CA LEU A 123 -10.05 -3.11 -7.30
C LEU A 123 -11.22 -3.11 -6.32
N GLU A 124 -11.93 -4.22 -6.20
CA GLU A 124 -13.02 -4.38 -5.23
C GLU A 124 -12.54 -4.18 -3.80
N LYS A 125 -11.36 -4.72 -3.45
CA LYS A 125 -10.78 -4.56 -2.10
C LYS A 125 -10.26 -3.17 -1.80
N LEU A 126 -9.95 -2.36 -2.82
CA LEU A 126 -9.54 -0.97 -2.67
C LEU A 126 -10.73 0.00 -2.54
N CYS A 127 -11.94 -0.44 -2.90
CA CYS A 127 -13.11 0.42 -2.91
C CYS A 127 -13.43 0.92 -1.49
N PHE A 128 -13.57 2.24 -1.33
CA PHE A 128 -13.80 2.92 -0.05
C PHE A 128 -12.69 2.76 1.01
N GLU A 129 -11.50 2.31 0.62
CA GLU A 129 -10.37 2.11 1.55
C GLU A 129 -9.20 3.06 1.23
N ALA A 130 -8.65 3.70 2.26
CA ALA A 130 -7.37 4.38 2.19
C ALA A 130 -6.25 3.33 2.39
N THR A 131 -5.66 2.87 1.29
CA THR A 131 -4.77 1.71 1.28
C THR A 131 -3.30 2.07 1.12
N VAL A 132 -2.46 1.59 2.05
CA VAL A 132 -0.99 1.66 1.91
C VAL A 132 -0.44 0.38 1.33
N LEU A 133 0.35 0.48 0.26
CA LEU A 133 1.04 -0.66 -0.33
C LEU A 133 2.43 -0.82 0.30
N THR A 134 2.73 -2.01 0.82
CA THR A 134 4.03 -2.34 1.42
C THR A 134 4.53 -3.71 0.96
N GLY A 135 5.82 -3.98 1.22
CA GLY A 135 6.47 -5.23 0.86
C GLY A 135 7.89 -5.02 0.35
N PRO A 136 8.68 -6.10 0.16
CA PRO A 136 10.07 -6.03 -0.28
C PRO A 136 10.26 -5.31 -1.62
N SER A 137 11.50 -4.94 -1.92
CA SER A 137 11.83 -4.40 -3.26
C SER A 137 11.62 -5.47 -4.34
N GLY A 138 11.26 -5.05 -5.56
CA GLY A 138 11.12 -5.97 -6.70
C GLY A 138 9.81 -6.77 -6.76
N VAL A 139 8.97 -6.77 -5.72
CA VAL A 139 7.70 -7.53 -5.68
C VAL A 139 6.61 -7.01 -6.63
N GLY A 140 6.79 -5.82 -7.20
CA GLY A 140 5.87 -5.25 -8.21
C GLY A 140 4.85 -4.22 -7.72
N LYS A 141 5.10 -3.55 -6.58
CA LYS A 141 4.20 -2.51 -6.01
C LYS A 141 3.78 -1.44 -7.03
N SER A 142 4.73 -0.79 -7.70
CA SER A 142 4.43 0.25 -8.70
C SER A 142 3.67 -0.29 -9.91
N ALA A 143 3.97 -1.53 -10.32
CA ALA A 143 3.26 -2.18 -11.43
C ALA A 143 1.81 -2.50 -11.06
N LEU A 144 1.56 -2.91 -9.80
CA LEU A 144 0.21 -3.10 -9.28
C LEU A 144 -0.57 -1.78 -9.22
N ILE A 145 0.06 -0.67 -8.81
CA ILE A 145 -0.56 0.66 -8.86
C ILE A 145 -0.94 1.02 -10.30
N ASN A 146 -0.04 0.88 -11.26
CA ASN A 146 -0.35 1.15 -12.68
C ASN A 146 -1.45 0.24 -13.22
N MET A 147 -1.57 -0.99 -12.71
CA MET A 147 -2.61 -1.93 -13.14
C MET A 147 -4.01 -1.47 -12.73
N VAL A 148 -4.17 -0.89 -11.53
CA VAL A 148 -5.45 -0.44 -10.97
C VAL A 148 -5.75 1.03 -11.21
N ALA A 149 -4.71 1.85 -11.38
CA ALA A 149 -4.79 3.28 -11.61
C ALA A 149 -3.78 3.69 -12.70
N PRO A 150 -4.06 3.36 -13.98
CA PRO A 150 -3.12 3.53 -15.08
C PRO A 150 -2.74 5.00 -15.36
N SER A 151 -3.54 5.96 -14.91
CA SER A 151 -3.27 7.39 -15.02
C SER A 151 -2.03 7.84 -14.24
N PHE A 152 -1.57 7.10 -13.22
CA PHE A 152 -0.39 7.48 -12.44
C PHE A 152 0.94 7.27 -13.17
N GLN A 153 0.99 6.41 -14.20
CA GLN A 153 2.17 6.14 -15.04
C GLN A 153 3.50 6.02 -14.26
N LEU A 154 3.48 5.32 -13.12
CA LEU A 154 4.67 5.20 -12.28
C LEU A 154 5.78 4.44 -13.02
N LYS A 155 7.03 4.90 -12.86
CA LYS A 155 8.19 4.19 -13.41
C LYS A 155 8.25 2.77 -12.84
N THR A 156 8.24 1.78 -13.72
CA THR A 156 8.38 0.35 -13.39
C THR A 156 9.73 -0.14 -13.92
N GLY A 157 10.54 -0.80 -13.08
CA GLY A 157 11.91 -1.21 -13.42
C GLY A 157 12.59 -1.99 -12.28
N ALA A 158 13.70 -2.68 -12.59
CA ALA A 158 14.47 -3.44 -11.62
C ALA A 158 15.05 -2.49 -10.57
N VAL A 159 14.55 -2.63 -9.34
CA VAL A 159 14.90 -1.82 -8.17
C VAL A 159 14.63 -0.33 -8.40
N SER A 160 13.56 0.17 -7.80
CA SER A 160 13.55 1.58 -7.45
C SER A 160 14.71 1.78 -6.47
N GLU A 161 15.85 2.26 -6.96
CA GLU A 161 16.98 2.75 -6.16
C GLU A 161 16.58 3.88 -5.20
N LYS A 162 15.30 4.26 -5.13
CA LYS A 162 14.76 5.21 -4.16
C LYS A 162 14.43 4.62 -2.77
N ILE A 163 14.84 3.40 -2.43
CA ILE A 163 14.66 2.84 -1.06
C ILE A 163 16.00 2.56 -0.38
N GLY A 164 17.02 3.35 -0.69
CA GLY A 164 18.31 3.35 -0.02
C GLY A 164 18.55 4.66 0.73
N ARG A 165 18.29 4.64 2.05
CA ARG A 165 18.79 5.59 3.08
C ARG A 165 18.65 7.10 2.81
N GLY A 166 17.79 7.71 3.62
CA GLY A 166 17.89 9.13 3.97
C GLY A 166 17.23 10.06 2.96
N ARG A 167 16.26 10.83 3.45
CA ARG A 167 15.50 11.85 2.70
C ARG A 167 14.38 11.27 1.84
N HIS A 168 13.19 11.26 2.45
CA HIS A 168 11.94 11.28 1.72
C HIS A 168 11.98 12.47 0.77
N THR A 169 12.13 12.19 -0.52
CA THR A 169 11.91 13.18 -1.56
C THR A 169 11.13 12.48 -2.66
N THR A 170 9.91 12.99 -2.78
CA THR A 170 8.74 12.66 -3.62
C THR A 170 8.98 11.80 -4.86
#